data_AF-A0A0G2I8P5-F1
#
_entry.id   AF-A0A0G2I8P5-F1
#
_cell.length_a   1.000
_cell.length_b   1.000
_cell.length_c   1.000
_cell.angle_alpha   90.00
_cell.angle_beta   90.00
_cell.angle_gamma   90.00
#
_symmetry.space_group_name_H-M   'P 1'
#
loop_
_entity.id
_entity.type
_entity.pdbx_description
1 polymer ?
#
loop_
_entity_poly.entity_id
_entity_poly.type
_entity_poly.pdbx_seq_one_letter_code
_entity_poly.pdbx_strand_id
1 'polypeptide(L)'
;MTVITHIITESSDMILYFIIVMKNMKIRVKHLNTIKKLLDLENTQDQLYNRICDEHIFKVQSDYQKLAQNQVLIVIKDQEHSMNKMQVMLNNLHSISDVNVTAKVKIYECMLCHQIYQIAVRSDSHSEKKNESDDVAEN
;
A
#
# COMPACT_ATOMS: atom_id res chain seq x y z
N MET A 1 41.03 14.38 -0.06
CA MET A 1 39.71 14.64 0.54
C MET A 1 38.55 14.45 -0.44
N THR A 2 38.71 14.80 -1.72
CA THR A 2 37.62 14.81 -2.72
C THR A 2 36.88 13.47 -2.90
N VAL A 3 37.59 12.33 -2.87
CA VAL A 3 36.98 11.00 -3.07
C VAL A 3 36.07 10.59 -1.90
N ILE A 4 36.49 10.89 -0.67
CA ILE A 4 35.70 10.58 0.54
C ILE A 4 34.44 11.46 0.58
N THR A 5 34.57 12.74 0.21
CA THR A 5 33.43 13.65 0.14
C THR A 5 32.40 13.21 -0.92
N HIS A 6 32.86 12.75 -2.09
CA HIS A 6 31.98 12.26 -3.17
C HIS A 6 31.15 11.04 -2.76
N ILE A 7 31.78 10.03 -2.15
CA ILE A 7 31.11 8.79 -1.71
C ILE A 7 30.07 9.08 -0.61
N ILE A 8 30.37 10.02 0.29
CA ILE A 8 29.44 10.40 1.38
C ILE A 8 28.24 11.18 0.83
N THR A 9 28.42 12.04 -0.19
CA THR A 9 27.32 12.77 -0.81
C THR A 9 26.41 11.84 -1.63
N GLU A 10 26.98 10.95 -2.45
CA GLU A 10 26.21 10.00 -3.26
C GLU A 10 25.38 9.02 -2.43
N SER A 11 25.94 8.53 -1.31
CA SER A 11 25.21 7.65 -0.39
C SER A 11 24.08 8.39 0.33
N SER A 12 24.29 9.66 0.71
CA SER A 12 23.25 10.50 1.32
C SER A 12 22.09 10.79 0.37
N ASP A 13 22.40 11.09 -0.90
CA ASP A 13 21.39 11.40 -1.91
C ASP A 13 20.57 10.16 -2.29
N MET A 14 21.22 8.99 -2.40
CA MET A 14 20.50 7.72 -2.59
C MET A 14 19.59 7.37 -1.42
N ILE A 15 20.04 7.58 -0.17
CA ILE A 15 19.20 7.36 1.01
C ILE A 15 17.97 8.28 0.98
N LEU A 16 18.17 9.56 0.66
CA LEU A 16 17.07 10.52 0.55
C LEU A 16 16.08 10.12 -0.54
N TYR A 17 16.59 9.68 -1.70
CA TYR A 17 15.78 9.17 -2.79
C TYR A 17 14.89 8.00 -2.34
N PHE A 18 15.45 6.98 -1.69
CA PHE A 18 14.67 5.84 -1.20
C PHE A 18 13.60 6.27 -0.18
N ILE A 19 13.93 7.18 0.73
CA ILE A 19 12.95 7.69 1.71
C ILE A 19 11.80 8.42 1.02
N ILE A 20 12.09 9.25 0.01
CA ILE A 20 11.07 9.98 -0.75
C ILE A 20 10.18 8.99 -1.52
N VAL A 21 10.78 8.01 -2.20
CA VAL A 21 10.02 7.00 -2.95
C VAL A 21 9.11 6.21 -2.02
N MET A 22 9.59 5.79 -0.85
CA MET A 22 8.80 5.06 0.14
C MET A 22 7.61 5.89 0.66
N LYS A 23 7.82 7.18 0.93
CA LYS A 23 6.75 8.11 1.33
C LYS A 23 5.70 8.27 0.22
N ASN A 24 6.14 8.43 -1.03
CA ASN A 24 5.25 8.58 -2.18
C ASN A 24 4.42 7.30 -2.41
N MET A 25 5.04 6.12 -2.29
CA MET A 25 4.31 4.84 -2.39
C MET A 25 3.24 4.73 -1.30
N LYS A 26 3.57 5.07 -0.04
CA LYS A 26 2.59 5.07 1.05
C LYS A 26 1.38 5.97 0.78
N ILE A 27 1.61 7.17 0.23
CA ILE A 27 0.52 8.09 -0.16
C ILE A 27 -0.32 7.48 -1.28
N ARG A 28 0.32 6.88 -2.30
CA ARG A 28 -0.38 6.22 -3.41
C ARG A 28 -1.25 5.06 -2.92
N VAL A 29 -0.74 4.20 -2.05
CA VAL A 29 -1.54 3.10 -1.48
C VAL A 29 -2.74 3.66 -0.70
N LYS A 30 -2.56 4.74 0.06
CA LYS A 30 -3.69 5.39 0.75
C LYS A 30 -4.77 5.86 -0.23
N HIS A 31 -4.38 6.50 -1.33
CA HIS A 31 -5.34 6.91 -2.37
C HIS A 31 -6.02 5.71 -3.04
N LEU A 32 -5.27 4.66 -3.36
CA LEU A 32 -5.82 3.44 -3.96
C LEU A 32 -6.81 2.74 -3.01
N ASN A 33 -6.52 2.70 -1.71
CA ASN A 33 -7.45 2.18 -0.71
C ASN A 33 -8.74 3.02 -0.62
N THR A 34 -8.65 4.34 -0.78
CA THR A 34 -9.85 5.19 -0.89
C THR A 34 -10.66 4.87 -2.15
N ILE A 35 -10.00 4.69 -3.29
CA ILE A 35 -10.65 4.29 -4.55
C ILE A 35 -11.32 2.92 -4.40
N LYS A 36 -10.63 1.94 -3.81
CA LYS A 36 -11.19 0.61 -3.51
C LYS A 36 -12.50 0.74 -2.73
N LYS A 37 -12.53 1.51 -1.63
CA LYS A 37 -13.73 1.72 -0.81
C LYS A 37 -14.88 2.37 -1.58
N LEU A 38 -14.58 3.31 -2.49
CA LEU A 38 -15.60 3.94 -3.33
C LEU A 38 -16.20 2.94 -4.33
N LEU A 39 -15.36 2.10 -4.95
CA LEU A 39 -15.82 1.03 -5.84
C LEU A 39 -16.65 -0.03 -5.09
N ASP A 40 -16.26 -0.38 -3.87
CA ASP A 40 -17.02 -1.31 -3.02
C ASP A 40 -18.41 -0.76 -2.68
N LEU A 41 -18.51 0.54 -2.40
CA LEU A 41 -19.79 1.22 -2.16
C LEU A 41 -20.67 1.25 -3.41
N GLU A 42 -20.09 1.59 -4.57
CA GLU A 42 -20.80 1.63 -5.85
C GLU A 42 -21.34 0.25 -6.23
N ASN A 43 -20.53 -0.80 -6.10
CA ASN A 43 -20.98 -2.17 -6.34
C ASN A 43 -22.10 -2.59 -5.38
N THR A 44 -22.05 -2.16 -4.11
CA THR A 44 -23.13 -2.45 -3.15
C THR A 44 -24.44 -1.74 -3.54
N GLN A 45 -24.36 -0.49 -4.01
CA GLN A 45 -25.52 0.24 -4.52
C GLN A 45 -26.09 -0.41 -5.78
N ASP A 46 -25.24 -0.78 -6.73
CA ASP A 46 -25.68 -1.46 -7.96
C ASP A 46 -26.35 -2.80 -7.67
N GLN A 47 -25.82 -3.59 -6.72
CA GLN A 47 -26.47 -4.83 -6.30
C GLN A 47 -27.87 -4.60 -5.71
N LEU A 48 -28.06 -3.53 -4.93
CA LEU A 48 -29.38 -3.14 -4.40
C LEU A 48 -30.33 -2.78 -5.55
N TYR A 49 -29.88 -2.00 -6.53
CA TYR A 49 -30.68 -1.61 -7.70
C TYR A 49 -31.02 -2.80 -8.59
N ASN A 50 -30.10 -3.74 -8.82
CA ASN A 50 -30.31 -4.95 -9.62
C ASN A 50 -31.35 -5.88 -9.02
N ARG A 51 -31.50 -5.88 -7.69
CA ARG A 51 -32.54 -6.64 -7.01
C ARG A 51 -33.95 -6.06 -7.25
N ILE A 52 -34.04 -4.81 -7.69
CA ILE A 52 -35.29 -4.06 -7.86
C ILE A 52 -35.66 -3.89 -9.35
N CYS A 53 -34.69 -3.97 -10.28
CA CYS A 53 -34.85 -3.68 -11.71
C CYS A 53 -34.37 -4.82 -12.62
N ASP A 54 -34.80 -4.85 -13.89
CA ASP A 54 -34.49 -5.93 -14.85
C ASP A 54 -32.97 -6.24 -15.00
N GLU A 55 -32.64 -7.52 -14.84
CA GLU A 55 -31.29 -8.07 -14.55
C GLU A 55 -30.21 -7.88 -15.64
N HIS A 56 -30.58 -7.66 -16.91
CA HIS A 56 -29.65 -7.88 -18.02
C HIS A 56 -28.71 -6.71 -18.33
N ILE A 57 -29.13 -5.45 -18.15
CA ILE A 57 -28.27 -4.28 -18.44
C ILE A 57 -27.20 -4.11 -17.34
N PHE A 58 -27.54 -4.45 -16.10
CA PHE A 58 -26.68 -4.19 -14.96
C PHE A 58 -25.64 -5.29 -14.68
N LYS A 59 -25.82 -6.50 -15.21
CA LYS A 59 -24.83 -7.58 -15.07
C LYS A 59 -23.48 -7.23 -15.69
N VAL A 60 -23.50 -6.57 -16.86
CA VAL A 60 -22.29 -6.10 -17.55
C VAL A 60 -21.56 -5.03 -16.72
N GLN A 61 -22.30 -4.12 -16.07
CA GLN A 61 -21.74 -3.08 -15.21
C GLN A 61 -21.04 -3.68 -13.97
N SER A 62 -21.64 -4.69 -13.35
CA SER A 62 -21.03 -5.41 -12.21
C SER A 62 -19.71 -6.11 -12.58
N ASP A 63 -19.62 -6.74 -13.76
CA ASP A 63 -18.39 -7.40 -14.21
C ASP A 63 -17.24 -6.38 -14.45
N TYR A 64 -17.55 -5.20 -15.00
CA TYR A 64 -16.56 -4.13 -15.16
C TYR A 64 -16.09 -3.54 -13.83
N GLN A 65 -17.00 -3.33 -12.87
CA GLN A 65 -16.63 -2.87 -11.52
C GLN A 65 -15.75 -3.87 -10.79
N LYS A 66 -16.07 -5.17 -10.88
CA LYS A 66 -15.25 -6.25 -10.30
C LYS A 66 -13.85 -6.29 -10.93
N LEU A 67 -13.76 -6.07 -12.25
CA LEU A 67 -12.48 -5.94 -12.92
C LEU A 67 -11.68 -4.73 -12.41
N ALA A 68 -12.33 -3.57 -12.24
CA ALA A 68 -11.68 -2.37 -11.70
C ALA A 68 -11.18 -2.57 -10.26
N GLN A 69 -11.98 -3.18 -9.38
CA GLN A 69 -11.58 -3.56 -8.03
C GLN A 69 -10.36 -4.49 -8.03
N ASN A 70 -10.37 -5.51 -8.87
CA ASN A 70 -9.25 -6.45 -8.99
C ASN A 70 -7.96 -5.75 -9.44
N GLN A 71 -8.05 -4.83 -10.41
CA GLN A 71 -6.90 -4.04 -10.85
C GLN A 71 -6.37 -3.14 -9.73
N VAL A 72 -7.25 -2.44 -9.00
CA VAL A 72 -6.85 -1.61 -7.85
C VAL A 72 -6.15 -2.46 -6.78
N LEU A 73 -6.67 -3.65 -6.48
CA LEU A 73 -6.07 -4.57 -5.51
C LEU A 73 -4.68 -5.05 -5.95
N ILE A 74 -4.48 -5.35 -7.23
CA ILE A 74 -3.17 -5.74 -7.78
C ILE A 74 -2.17 -4.60 -7.58
N VAL A 75 -2.54 -3.36 -7.95
CA VAL A 75 -1.65 -2.19 -7.84
C VAL A 75 -1.29 -1.91 -6.38
N ILE A 76 -2.23 -2.06 -5.44
CA ILE A 76 -1.96 -1.95 -3.99
C ILE A 76 -0.91 -2.98 -3.58
N LYS A 77 -1.12 -4.26 -3.91
CA LYS A 77 -0.19 -5.35 -3.55
C LYS A 77 1.20 -5.13 -4.12
N ASP A 78 1.30 -4.68 -5.37
CA ASP A 78 2.58 -4.39 -6.02
C ASP A 78 3.33 -3.24 -5.35
N GLN A 79 2.61 -2.18 -4.94
CA GLN A 79 3.19 -1.07 -4.18
C GLN A 79 3.65 -1.52 -2.80
N GLU A 80 2.86 -2.29 -2.07
CA GLU A 80 3.25 -2.82 -0.76
C GLU A 80 4.46 -3.74 -0.85
N HIS A 81 4.52 -4.59 -1.87
CA HIS A 81 5.69 -5.43 -2.14
C HIS A 81 6.94 -4.59 -2.43
N SER A 82 6.79 -3.53 -3.23
CA SER A 82 7.88 -2.60 -3.53
C SER A 82 8.36 -1.87 -2.27
N MET A 83 7.45 -1.46 -1.39
CA MET A 83 7.78 -0.88 -0.09
C MET A 83 8.55 -1.86 0.80
N ASN A 84 8.18 -3.15 0.81
CA ASN A 84 8.91 -4.17 1.57
C ASN A 84 10.34 -4.37 1.04
N LYS A 85 10.53 -4.40 -0.28
CA LYS A 85 11.89 -4.43 -0.88
C LYS A 85 12.70 -3.20 -0.50
N MET A 86 12.08 -2.02 -0.50
CA MET A 86 12.72 -0.77 -0.13
C MET A 86 13.12 -0.74 1.35
N GLN A 87 12.30 -1.31 2.23
CA GLN A 87 12.65 -1.46 3.64
C GLN A 87 13.91 -2.32 3.82
N VAL A 88 14.05 -3.42 3.07
CA VAL A 88 15.26 -4.26 3.10
C VAL A 88 16.48 -3.47 2.63
N MET A 89 16.36 -2.70 1.54
CA MET A 89 17.44 -1.84 1.04
C MET A 89 17.87 -0.80 2.08
N LEU A 90 16.90 -0.13 2.72
CA LEU A 90 17.12 0.84 3.78
C LEU A 90 17.81 0.20 4.99
N ASN A 91 17.40 -1.01 5.38
CA ASN A 91 18.04 -1.74 6.48
C ASN A 91 19.51 -2.06 6.17
N ASN A 92 19.82 -2.48 4.93
CA ASN A 92 21.20 -2.71 4.50
C ASN A 92 22.04 -1.43 4.57
N LEU A 93 21.49 -0.30 4.12
CA LEU A 93 22.15 1.02 4.21
C LEU A 93 22.38 1.45 5.66
N HIS A 94 21.41 1.18 6.54
CA HIS A 94 21.52 1.50 7.98
C HIS A 94 22.69 0.75 8.65
N SER A 95 22.98 -0.48 8.22
CA SER A 95 24.05 -1.32 8.76
C SER A 95 25.46 -0.90 8.32
N ILE A 96 25.61 -0.07 7.30
CA ILE A 96 26.93 0.38 6.80
C ILE A 96 27.57 1.35 7.82
N SER A 97 28.84 1.14 8.16
CA SER A 97 29.59 1.99 9.10
C SER A 97 29.71 3.44 8.63
N ASP A 98 29.90 3.61 7.32
CA ASP A 98 30.27 4.88 6.68
C ASP A 98 29.07 5.81 6.44
N VAL A 99 27.85 5.32 6.69
CA VAL A 99 26.65 6.16 6.65
C VAL A 99 26.61 7.03 7.90
N ASN A 100 26.52 8.34 7.70
CA ASN A 100 26.51 9.30 8.79
C ASN A 100 25.31 9.09 9.73
N VAL A 101 25.48 9.48 11.00
CA VAL A 101 24.48 9.27 12.07
C VAL A 101 23.13 9.88 11.71
N THR A 102 23.11 11.08 11.11
CA THR A 102 21.87 11.76 10.69
C THR A 102 21.09 10.96 9.65
N ALA A 103 21.78 10.37 8.67
CA ALA A 103 21.16 9.53 7.65
C ALA A 103 20.64 8.23 8.26
N LYS A 104 21.34 7.63 9.21
CA LYS A 104 20.85 6.46 9.96
C LYS A 104 19.56 6.76 10.72
N VAL A 105 19.47 7.91 11.41
CA VAL A 105 18.23 8.34 12.08
C VAL A 105 17.07 8.45 11.09
N LYS A 106 17.28 9.11 9.94
CA LYS A 106 16.24 9.24 8.90
C LYS A 106 15.80 7.90 8.32
N ILE A 107 16.74 6.97 8.11
CA ILE A 107 16.43 5.61 7.68
C ILE A 107 15.56 4.92 8.73
N TYR A 108 15.96 4.96 9.99
CA TYR A 108 15.24 4.35 11.10
C TYR A 108 13.80 4.88 11.21
N GLU A 109 13.62 6.21 11.17
CA GLU A 109 12.30 6.84 11.17
C GLU A 109 11.43 6.36 10.00
N CYS A 110 12.01 6.24 8.81
CA CYS A 110 11.31 5.76 7.61
C CYS A 110 10.86 4.30 7.78
N MET A 111 11.74 3.43 8.29
CA MET A 111 11.41 2.03 8.56
C MET A 111 10.31 1.90 9.63
N LEU A 112 10.39 2.68 10.71
CA LEU A 112 9.39 2.68 11.77
C LEU A 112 8.02 3.13 11.24
N CYS A 113 7.98 4.17 10.41
CA CYS A 113 6.76 4.64 9.76
C CYS A 113 6.10 3.57 8.86
N HIS A 114 6.91 2.70 8.26
CA HIS A 114 6.43 1.59 7.44
C HIS A 114 5.95 0.41 8.28
N GLN A 115 6.63 0.09 9.39
CA GLN A 115 6.17 -0.93 10.34
C GLN A 115 4.81 -0.56 10.94
N ILE A 116 4.64 0.69 11.35
CA ILE A 116 3.35 1.21 11.84
C ILE A 116 2.26 1.06 10.77
N TYR A 117 2.59 1.36 9.51
CA TYR A 117 1.68 1.17 8.38
C TYR A 117 1.29 -0.30 8.21
N GLN A 118 2.24 -1.23 8.22
CA GLN A 118 1.96 -2.67 8.10
C GLN A 118 1.06 -3.18 9.21
N ILE A 119 1.23 -2.68 10.44
CA ILE A 119 0.36 -3.02 11.57
C ILE A 119 -1.07 -2.56 11.29
N ALA A 120 -1.26 -1.32 10.85
CA ALA A 120 -2.57 -0.78 10.53
C ALA A 120 -3.28 -1.58 9.42
N VAL A 121 -2.57 -1.90 8.33
CA VAL A 121 -3.14 -2.69 7.22
C VAL A 121 -3.54 -4.09 7.65
N ARG A 122 -2.74 -4.75 8.50
CA ARG A 122 -3.08 -6.08 9.02
C ARG A 122 -4.34 -6.05 9.87
N SER A 123 -4.50 -5.03 10.72
CA SER A 123 -5.70 -4.83 11.52
C SER A 123 -6.95 -4.65 10.66
N ASP A 124 -6.87 -3.82 9.61
CA ASP A 124 -7.99 -3.60 8.68
C ASP A 124 -8.38 -4.90 7.93
N SER A 125 -7.39 -5.71 7.55
CA SER A 125 -7.64 -7.02 6.89
C SER A 125 -8.28 -8.07 7.80
N HIS A 126 -8.13 -7.94 9.14
CA HIS A 126 -8.79 -8.80 10.11
C HIS A 126 -10.24 -8.40 10.40
N SER A 127 -10.58 -7.11 10.29
CA SER A 127 -11.97 -6.67 10.35
C SER A 127 -12.79 -7.09 9.12
N GLU A 128 -12.19 -7.08 7.92
CA GLU A 128 -12.90 -7.51 6.70
C GLU A 128 -13.27 -9.01 6.73
N LYS A 129 -12.42 -9.89 7.29
CA LYS A 129 -12.67 -11.34 7.37
C LYS A 129 -13.74 -11.76 8.38
N LYS A 130 -13.98 -10.96 9.42
CA LYS A 130 -15.00 -11.30 10.45
C LYS A 130 -16.42 -11.18 9.90
N ASN A 131 -16.66 -10.22 9.01
CA ASN A 131 -17.98 -10.01 8.41
C ASN A 131 -18.36 -11.09 7.37
N GLU A 132 -17.38 -11.80 6.81
CA GLU A 132 -17.61 -12.88 5.83
C GLU A 132 -17.94 -14.23 6.50
N SER A 133 -17.73 -14.34 7.83
CA SER A 133 -17.93 -15.57 8.60
C SER A 133 -19.33 -15.69 9.20
N ASP A 134 -20.04 -14.57 9.35
CA ASP A 134 -21.36 -14.53 9.99
C ASP A 134 -22.52 -14.71 8.98
N ASP A 135 -22.25 -14.62 7.67
CA ASP A 135 -23.25 -14.83 6.60
C ASP A 135 -23.43 -16.31 6.16
N VAL A 136 -22.71 -17.26 6.78
CA VAL A 136 -22.80 -18.71 6.44
C VAL A 136 -23.52 -19.54 7.52
N ALA A 137 -24.11 -18.90 8.54
CA ALA A 137 -24.76 -19.59 9.66
C ALA A 137 -26.29 -19.54 9.69
N GLU A 138 -26.96 -18.95 8.69
CA GLU A 138 -28.43 -19.02 8.53
C GLU A 138 -28.80 -19.58 7.14
N ASN A 139 -28.87 -20.92 7.05
CA ASN A 139 -29.80 -21.65 6.20
C ASN A 139 -29.91 -23.11 6.65
#